data_AF-A0A7K0ZZW8-F1
#
_entry.id   AF-A0A7K0ZZW8-F1
#
_cell.length_a   1.000
_cell.length_b   1.000
_cell.length_c   1.000
_cell.angle_alpha   90.00
_cell.angle_beta   90.00
_cell.angle_gamma   90.00
#
_symmetry.space_group_name_H-M   'P 1'
#
loop_
_entity.id
_entity.type
_entity.pdbx_description
1 polymer ?
#
loop_
_entity_poly.entity_id
_entity_poly.type
_entity_poly.pdbx_seq_one_letter_code
_entity_poly.pdbx_strand_id
1 'polypeptide(L)' 'MSQAPLTATGLVRVTVASGTRRVDLVLPGSVPVAELVPELARSVGLLDALTVHGGY' A
#
# COMPACT_ATOMS: atom_id res chain seq x y z
N MET A 1 -3.36 -20.31 -3.30
CA MET A 1 -2.14 -19.47 -3.41
C MET A 1 -1.66 -19.22 -2.00
N SER A 2 -0.71 -20.02 -1.50
CA SER A 2 -0.17 -19.86 -0.14
C SER A 2 1.12 -19.08 -0.23
N GLN A 3 1.13 -17.85 0.26
CA GLN A 3 2.33 -17.02 0.30
C GLN A 3 3.12 -17.43 1.53
N ALA A 4 4.32 -17.98 1.31
CA ALA A 4 5.23 -18.31 2.40
C ALA A 4 5.61 -17.02 3.14
N PRO A 5 5.69 -17.04 4.48
CA PRO A 5 6.10 -15.87 5.25
C PRO A 5 7.54 -15.54 4.90
N LEU A 6 7.73 -14.50 4.10
CA LEU A 6 9.04 -13.93 3.81
C LEU A 6 9.50 -13.19 5.06
N THR A 7 10.47 -13.77 5.76
CA THR A 7 11.17 -13.11 6.87
C THR A 7 11.78 -11.82 6.33
N ALA A 8 11.17 -10.68 6.67
CA ALA A 8 11.56 -9.39 6.13
C ALA A 8 12.91 -8.96 6.72
N THR A 9 13.99 -9.10 5.96
CA THR A 9 15.33 -8.69 6.39
C THR A 9 15.72 -7.29 5.93
N GLY A 10 14.79 -6.51 5.35
CA GLY A 10 15.05 -5.15 4.90
C GLY A 10 13.83 -4.24 5.07
N LEU A 11 14.08 -2.98 5.43
CA LEU A 11 13.08 -1.92 5.43
C LEU A 11 13.23 -1.06 4.17
N VAL A 12 12.10 -0.66 3.60
CA VAL A 12 12.06 0.20 2.41
C VAL A 12 11.25 1.44 2.74
N ARG A 13 11.80 2.62 2.43
CA ARG A 13 11.05 3.87 2.49
C ARG A 13 10.25 4.05 1.21
N VAL A 14 8.94 4.21 1.35
CA VAL A 14 8.01 4.39 0.24
C VAL A 14 7.32 5.74 0.38
N THR A 15 7.37 6.53 -0.69
CA THR A 15 6.62 7.79 -0.79
C THR A 15 5.46 7.57 -1.75
N VAL A 16 4.24 7.82 -1.28
CA VAL A 16 3.02 7.77 -2.08
C VAL A 16 2.57 9.20 -2.33
N ALA A 17 2.43 9.58 -3.60
CA ALA A 17 2.01 10.92 -4.00
C ALA A 17 0.74 10.85 -4.86
N SER A 18 -0.21 11.74 -4.57
CA SER A 18 -1.44 11.94 -5.34
C SER A 18 -1.79 13.42 -5.37
N GLY A 19 -1.62 14.07 -6.52
CA GLY A 19 -1.82 15.52 -6.65
C GLY A 19 -1.00 16.30 -5.61
N THR A 20 -1.68 17.00 -4.71
CA THR A 20 -1.08 17.77 -3.61
C THR A 20 -0.87 16.97 -2.32
N ARG A 21 -1.34 15.71 -2.26
CA ARG A 21 -1.23 14.83 -1.09
C ARG A 21 -0.01 13.93 -1.22
N ARG A 22 0.74 13.80 -0.13
CA ARG A 22 1.90 12.91 -0.05
C ARG A 22 1.96 12.23 1.32
N VAL A 23 2.40 10.98 1.33
CA VAL A 23 2.60 10.18 2.54
C VAL A 23 3.90 9.40 2.41
N ASP A 24 4.71 9.41 3.47
CA ASP A 24 5.93 8.61 3.57
C ASP A 24 5.72 7.47 4.57
N LEU A 25 6.15 6.28 4.19
CA LEU A 25 5.98 5.05 4.95
C LEU A 25 7.29 4.28 5.00
N VAL A 26 7.50 3.54 6.07
CA VAL A 26 8.57 2.54 6.18
C VAL A 26 7.90 1.18 6.20
N LEU A 27 8.22 0.34 5.21
CA LEU A 27 7.57 -0.93 4.97
C LEU A 27 8.59 -2.07 4.98
N PRO A 28 8.21 -3.28 5.39
CA PRO A 28 9.06 -4.45 5.21
C PRO A 28 9.23 -4.73 3.70
N GLY A 29 10.47 -4.89 3.25
CA GLY A 29 10.81 -5.09 1.83
C GLY A 29 10.33 -6.40 1.22
N SER A 30 9.73 -7.28 2.02
CA SER A 30 9.14 -8.53 1.56
C SER A 30 7.63 -8.46 1.30
N VAL A 31 6.96 -7.35 1.63
CA VAL A 31 5.51 -7.20 1.40
C VAL A 31 5.27 -6.83 -0.07
N PRO A 32 4.45 -7.59 -0.82
CA PRO A 32 4.12 -7.23 -2.20
C PRO A 32 3.38 -5.90 -2.26
N VAL A 33 3.85 -5.01 -3.14
CA VAL A 33 3.27 -3.67 -3.29
C VAL A 33 1.79 -3.73 -3.67
N ALA A 34 1.39 -4.72 -4.48
CA ALA A 34 0.00 -4.88 -4.93
C ALA A 34 -0.99 -4.97 -3.75
N GLU A 35 -0.64 -5.68 -2.68
CA GLU A 35 -1.45 -5.84 -1.48
C GLU A 35 -1.64 -4.52 -0.72
N LEU A 36 -0.67 -3.60 -0.86
CA LEU A 36 -0.68 -2.30 -0.18
C LEU A 36 -1.46 -1.24 -0.99
N VAL A 37 -1.57 -1.38 -2.31
CA VAL A 37 -2.17 -0.37 -3.20
C VAL A 37 -3.54 0.14 -2.71
N PRO A 38 -4.50 -0.68 -2.28
CA PRO A 38 -5.81 -0.19 -1.84
C PRO A 38 -5.73 0.70 -0.59
N GLU A 39 -4.96 0.28 0.41
CA GLU A 39 -4.77 1.07 1.64
C GLU A 39 -4.01 2.37 1.35
N LEU A 40 -2.95 2.29 0.53
CA LEU A 40 -2.19 3.46 0.10
C LEU A 40 -3.08 4.45 -0.66
N ALA A 41 -3.90 3.98 -1.59
CA ALA A 41 -4.84 4.80 -2.34
C ALA A 41 -5.89 5.46 -1.41
N ARG A 42 -6.37 4.76 -0.38
CA ARG A 42 -7.22 5.35 0.66
C ARG A 42 -6.48 6.44 1.45
N SER A 43 -5.22 6.21 1.84
CA SER A 43 -4.43 7.16 2.64
C SER A 43 -4.21 8.51 1.93
N VAL A 44 -4.07 8.49 0.60
CA VAL A 44 -3.94 9.71 -0.21
C VAL A 44 -5.28 10.20 -0.78
N GLY A 45 -6.40 9.60 -0.38
CA GLY A 45 -7.75 10.04 -0.75
C GLY A 45 -8.11 9.83 -2.24
N LEU A 46 -7.50 8.83 -2.90
CA LEU A 46 -7.80 8.47 -4.29
C LEU A 46 -9.05 7.59 -4.42
N LEU A 47 -9.44 6.91 -3.35
CA LEU A 47 -10.62 6.04 -3.34
C LEU A 47 -11.83 6.81 -2.81
N ASP A 48 -12.78 7.10 -3.68
CA ASP A 48 -14.10 7.57 -3.28
C ASP A 48 -14.90 6.42 -2.66
N ALA A 49 -15.45 6.63 -1.47
CA ALA A 49 -16.19 5.64 -0.71
C ALA A 49 -17.40 5.07 -1.48
N LEU A 50 -17.91 5.80 -2.48
CA LEU A 50 -19.06 5.39 -3.28
C LEU A 50 -18.70 4.50 -4.49
N THR A 51 -17.44 4.45 -4.91
CA THR A 51 -17.01 3.68 -6.09
C THR A 51 -16.03 2.55 -5.77
N VAL A 52 -15.65 2.37 -4.50
CA VAL A 52 -14.83 1.23 -4.08
C VAL A 52 -15.66 -0.05 -4.16
N HIS A 53 -15.32 -0.90 -5.12
CA HIS A 53 -15.73 -2.31 -5.07
C HIS A 53 -14.83 -3.01 -4.06
N GLY A 54 -15.38 -3.44 -2.92
CA GLY A 54 -14.66 -3.96 -1.75
C GLY A 54 -14.06 -5.37 -1.93
N GLY A 55 -13.50 -5.67 -3.11
CA GLY A 55 -12.94 -6.98 -3.45
C GLY A 55 -11.52 -7.20 -2.94
N TYR A 56 -11.25 -6.89 -1.68
CA TYR A 56 -10.02 -7.27 -0.96
C TYR A 56 -10.37 -8.12 0.25
#